data_AF-A0A7X8CSV9-F1
#
_entry.id   AF-A0A7X8CSV9-F1
#
_cell.length_a   1.000
_cell.length_b   1.000
_cell.length_c   1.000
_cell.angle_alpha   90.00
_cell.angle_beta   90.00
_cell.angle_gamma   90.00
#
_symmetry.space_group_name_H-M   'P 1'
#
loop_
_entity.id
_entity.type
_entity.pdbx_description
1 polymer ?
#
loop_
_entity_poly.entity_id
_entity_poly.type
_entity_poly.pdbx_seq_one_letter_code
_entity_poly.pdbx_strand_id
1 'polypeptide(L)'
;MQFDPFVLPFDIGLYFILLFVVARSVIWFRQLSRPDKLRLQRGFFGKAFGQSLKEIFLESLIHRKILKKNPRLGYMHMSLAFGWFLLILFGTIEADIFGESHLNPPSRAIFFRFFNPDHGRTLFESAYAFLMDLILAFILSGLVLAIIKRFSSRVVGMKKTTRLRMLDRVALTALWLIFPSRLIAESLTSGAYGTGSFLTGSLGSVLASFLPAKEAAYPFWWLYSLSLGTFFVLLPLTRYMHIPTELFLIFMRNSGIKTGDRAGTFSEVEVHSCSSCGMCIDQCQLNFSAGINTIQATYLMKAVR
;
A
#
# COMPACT_ATOMS: atom_id res chain seq x y z
N MET A 1 18.69 -15.68 -18.44
CA MET A 1 17.27 -15.73 -18.02
C MET A 1 17.21 -16.23 -16.58
N GLN A 2 17.19 -15.34 -15.58
CA GLN A 2 17.04 -15.76 -14.17
C GLN A 2 15.62 -15.45 -13.71
N PHE A 3 14.77 -16.46 -13.79
CA PHE A 3 13.46 -16.50 -13.16
C PHE A 3 13.56 -17.46 -11.98
N ASP A 4 13.02 -17.09 -10.81
CA ASP A 4 12.95 -17.98 -9.65
C ASP A 4 11.47 -18.23 -9.28
N PRO A 5 11.08 -19.48 -8.99
CA PRO A 5 9.72 -19.82 -8.58
C PRO A 5 9.14 -19.01 -7.42
N PHE A 6 9.97 -18.49 -6.49
CA PHE A 6 9.43 -17.70 -5.38
C PHE A 6 8.75 -16.41 -5.84
N VAL A 7 9.00 -15.93 -7.06
CA VAL A 7 8.39 -14.71 -7.61
C VAL A 7 6.91 -14.92 -7.97
N LEU A 8 6.49 -16.16 -8.22
CA LEU A 8 5.15 -16.47 -8.73
C LEU A 8 3.99 -15.96 -7.85
N PRO A 9 3.99 -16.11 -6.52
CA PRO A 9 2.92 -15.59 -5.68
C PRO A 9 2.71 -14.08 -5.86
N PHE A 10 3.79 -13.30 -5.92
CA PHE A 10 3.74 -11.87 -6.19
C PHE A 10 3.14 -11.57 -7.56
N ASP A 11 3.64 -12.21 -8.63
CA ASP A 11 3.18 -11.94 -9.99
C ASP A 11 1.70 -12.29 -10.17
N ILE A 12 1.26 -13.45 -9.66
CA ILE A 12 -0.15 -13.88 -9.68
C ILE A 12 -1.02 -12.85 -8.95
N GLY A 13 -0.61 -12.43 -7.76
CA GLY A 13 -1.34 -11.42 -6.98
C GLY A 13 -1.41 -10.07 -7.70
N LEU A 14 -0.30 -9.62 -8.27
CA LEU A 14 -0.19 -8.36 -9.01
C LEU A 14 -1.10 -8.37 -10.25
N TYR A 15 -1.01 -9.38 -11.10
CA TYR A 15 -1.86 -9.46 -12.29
C TYR A 15 -3.33 -9.60 -11.93
N PHE A 16 -3.67 -10.37 -10.91
CA PHE A 16 -5.04 -10.48 -10.41
C PHE A 16 -5.61 -9.10 -10.03
N ILE A 17 -4.89 -8.32 -9.19
CA ILE A 17 -5.41 -7.02 -8.76
C ILE A 17 -5.50 -6.02 -9.92
N LEU A 18 -4.52 -6.01 -10.83
CA LEU A 18 -4.55 -5.13 -12.00
C LEU A 18 -5.77 -5.43 -12.88
N LEU A 19 -6.00 -6.70 -13.22
CA LEU A 19 -7.17 -7.11 -14.01
C LEU A 19 -8.47 -6.81 -13.28
N PHE A 20 -8.54 -7.07 -11.98
CA PHE A 20 -9.72 -6.80 -11.17
C PHE A 20 -10.08 -5.31 -11.13
N VAL A 21 -9.10 -4.43 -10.85
CA VAL A 21 -9.31 -2.99 -10.77
C VAL A 21 -9.74 -2.44 -12.13
N VAL A 22 -9.13 -2.88 -13.23
CA VAL A 22 -9.55 -2.50 -14.58
C VAL A 22 -10.98 -2.95 -14.86
N ALA A 23 -11.28 -4.24 -14.66
CA ALA A 23 -12.62 -4.78 -14.89
C ALA A 23 -13.68 -4.03 -14.07
N ARG A 24 -13.40 -3.77 -12.79
CA ARG A 24 -14.32 -3.05 -11.90
C ARG A 24 -14.51 -1.59 -12.32
N SER A 25 -13.44 -0.92 -12.72
CA SER A 25 -13.49 0.47 -13.22
C SER A 25 -14.29 0.56 -14.52
N VAL A 26 -14.16 -0.42 -15.43
CA VAL A 26 -14.96 -0.53 -16.66
C VAL A 26 -16.44 -0.76 -16.33
N ILE A 27 -16.76 -1.63 -15.39
CA ILE A 27 -18.14 -1.87 -14.94
C ILE A 27 -18.76 -0.57 -14.41
N TRP A 28 -18.06 0.14 -13.52
CA TRP A 28 -18.51 1.43 -13.00
C TRP A 28 -18.69 2.45 -14.11
N PHE A 29 -17.72 2.59 -15.01
CA PHE A 29 -17.85 3.49 -16.15
C PHE A 29 -19.07 3.17 -17.02
N ARG A 30 -19.36 1.89 -17.27
CA ARG A 30 -20.52 1.46 -18.05
C ARG A 30 -21.86 1.77 -17.37
N GLN A 31 -21.92 1.68 -16.05
CA GLN A 31 -23.12 1.92 -15.25
C GLN A 31 -23.43 3.40 -14.99
N LEU A 32 -22.47 4.30 -15.24
CA LEU A 32 -22.71 5.74 -15.13
C LEU A 32 -23.80 6.23 -16.09
N SER A 33 -24.47 7.32 -15.71
CA SER A 33 -25.39 8.03 -16.59
C SER A 33 -24.64 8.58 -17.81
N ARG A 34 -25.32 8.74 -18.96
CA ARG A 34 -24.71 9.40 -20.15
C ARG A 34 -24.05 10.75 -19.83
N PRO A 35 -24.67 11.68 -19.07
CA PRO A 35 -24.01 12.95 -18.76
C PRO A 35 -22.76 12.76 -17.90
N ASP A 36 -22.75 11.81 -16.95
CA ASP A 36 -21.56 11.58 -16.11
C ASP A 36 -20.42 10.90 -16.88
N LYS A 37 -20.72 10.03 -17.84
CA LYS A 37 -19.70 9.49 -18.76
C LYS A 37 -19.00 10.60 -19.54
N LEU A 38 -19.77 11.53 -20.09
CA LEU A 38 -19.24 12.67 -20.84
C LEU A 38 -18.40 13.59 -19.95
N ARG A 39 -18.84 13.84 -18.70
CA ARG A 39 -18.06 14.60 -17.71
C ARG A 39 -16.73 13.93 -17.41
N LEU A 40 -16.72 12.61 -17.17
CA LEU A 40 -15.51 11.86 -16.87
C LEU A 40 -14.52 11.85 -18.05
N GLN A 41 -15.02 11.64 -19.27
CA GLN A 41 -14.21 11.66 -20.49
C GLN A 41 -13.60 13.05 -20.73
N ARG A 42 -14.38 14.13 -20.59
CA ARG A 42 -13.87 15.50 -20.71
C ARG A 42 -12.89 15.85 -19.59
N GLY A 43 -13.14 15.33 -18.39
CA GLY A 43 -12.25 15.50 -17.23
C GLY A 43 -10.85 14.94 -17.48
N PHE A 44 -10.73 13.86 -18.24
CA PHE A 44 -9.45 13.21 -18.58
C PHE A 44 -8.53 14.08 -19.45
N PHE A 45 -9.11 14.88 -20.35
CA PHE A 45 -8.34 15.76 -21.25
C PHE A 45 -8.34 17.23 -20.79
N GLY A 46 -8.82 17.52 -19.58
CA GLY A 46 -9.00 18.88 -19.07
C GLY A 46 -8.14 19.21 -17.86
N LYS A 47 -8.32 20.42 -17.32
CA LYS A 47 -7.70 20.87 -16.06
C LYS A 47 -8.00 19.94 -14.88
N ALA A 48 -9.14 19.25 -14.92
CA ALA A 48 -9.55 18.27 -13.93
C ALA A 48 -8.54 17.12 -13.79
N PHE A 49 -7.91 16.66 -14.87
CA PHE A 49 -6.90 15.60 -14.82
C PHE A 49 -5.68 16.00 -13.99
N GLY A 50 -5.09 17.16 -14.25
CA GLY A 50 -3.95 17.66 -13.49
C GLY A 50 -4.30 17.93 -12.01
N GLN A 51 -5.51 18.44 -11.75
CA GLN A 51 -6.03 18.61 -10.39
C GLN A 51 -6.18 17.27 -9.68
N SER A 52 -6.70 16.24 -10.36
CA SER A 52 -6.80 14.89 -9.83
C SER A 52 -5.45 14.27 -9.55
N LEU A 53 -4.45 14.40 -10.42
CA LEU A 53 -3.10 13.89 -10.14
C LEU A 53 -2.52 14.51 -8.86
N LYS A 54 -2.64 15.83 -8.72
CA LYS A 54 -2.20 16.54 -7.52
C LYS A 54 -2.95 16.08 -6.27
N GLU A 55 -4.28 15.93 -6.37
CA GLU A 55 -5.08 15.49 -5.23
C GLU A 55 -4.84 14.02 -4.87
N ILE A 56 -4.68 13.13 -5.85
CA ILE A 56 -4.28 11.73 -5.64
C ILE A 56 -2.95 11.67 -4.91
N PHE A 57 -1.94 12.43 -5.34
CA PHE A 57 -0.66 12.47 -4.66
C PHE A 57 -0.79 12.97 -3.20
N LEU A 58 -1.53 14.06 -2.98
CA LEU A 58 -1.67 14.66 -1.65
C LEU A 58 -2.55 13.85 -0.69
N GLU A 59 -3.60 13.20 -1.19
CA GLU A 59 -4.60 12.53 -0.35
C GLU A 59 -4.41 11.01 -0.31
N SER A 60 -3.99 10.35 -1.39
CA SER A 60 -3.76 8.90 -1.41
C SER A 60 -2.35 8.48 -0.99
N LEU A 61 -1.32 9.30 -1.25
CA LEU A 61 0.05 9.01 -0.78
C LEU A 61 0.33 9.73 0.55
N ILE A 62 0.28 11.06 0.55
CA ILE A 62 0.64 11.87 1.72
C ILE A 62 -0.44 11.84 2.81
N HIS A 63 -1.70 11.54 2.45
CA HIS A 63 -2.84 11.58 3.38
C HIS A 63 -2.98 12.92 4.11
N ARG A 64 -2.80 14.03 3.38
CA ARG A 64 -2.77 15.41 3.93
C ARG A 64 -3.96 15.74 4.83
N LYS A 65 -5.19 15.37 4.44
CA LYS A 65 -6.39 15.59 5.28
C LYS A 65 -6.33 14.83 6.61
N ILE A 66 -5.81 13.61 6.62
CA ILE A 66 -5.63 12.81 7.85
C ILE A 66 -4.53 13.41 8.70
N LEU A 67 -3.39 13.77 8.09
CA LEU A 67 -2.24 14.38 8.77
C LEU A 67 -2.62 15.68 9.48
N LYS A 68 -3.42 16.54 8.85
CA LYS A 68 -3.92 17.78 9.46
C LYS A 68 -4.85 17.52 10.66
N LYS A 69 -5.67 16.46 10.62
CA LYS A 69 -6.63 16.16 11.69
C LYS A 69 -6.00 15.39 12.85
N ASN A 70 -5.11 14.46 12.56
CA ASN A 70 -4.41 13.65 13.54
C ASN A 70 -3.01 13.33 12.98
N PRO A 71 -1.98 14.09 13.39
CA PRO A 71 -0.63 13.95 12.85
C PRO A 71 -0.03 12.56 13.04
N ARG A 72 -0.29 11.88 14.17
CA ARG A 72 0.23 10.53 14.44
C ARG A 72 -0.39 9.49 13.51
N LEU A 73 -1.72 9.54 13.37
CA LEU A 73 -2.44 8.63 12.46
C LEU A 73 -2.09 8.93 11.00
N GLY A 74 -1.96 10.21 10.63
CA GLY A 74 -1.56 10.62 9.29
C GLY A 74 -0.14 10.18 8.96
N TYR A 75 0.81 10.36 9.88
CA TYR A 75 2.19 9.89 9.70
C TYR A 75 2.24 8.37 9.49
N MET A 76 1.48 7.60 10.27
CA MET A 76 1.38 6.14 10.12
C MET A 76 0.86 5.74 8.72
N HIS A 77 -0.16 6.41 8.19
CA HIS A 77 -0.66 6.15 6.84
C HIS A 77 0.33 6.61 5.75
N MET A 78 0.90 7.80 5.92
CA MET A 78 1.87 8.39 4.99
C MET A 78 3.12 7.52 4.87
N SER A 79 3.71 7.09 5.99
CA SER A 79 4.89 6.22 6.00
C SER A 79 4.65 4.91 5.25
N LEU A 80 3.49 4.28 5.44
CA LEU A 80 3.15 3.04 4.72
C LEU A 80 2.86 3.29 3.24
N ALA A 81 2.05 4.30 2.89
CA ALA A 81 1.63 4.52 1.50
C ALA A 81 2.71 5.23 0.66
N PHE A 82 3.16 6.40 1.11
CA PHE A 82 4.19 7.16 0.44
C PHE A 82 5.55 6.45 0.49
N GLY A 83 5.91 5.86 1.63
CA GLY A 83 7.15 5.10 1.74
C GLY A 83 7.17 3.90 0.78
N TRP A 84 6.09 3.11 0.71
CA TRP A 84 6.04 1.99 -0.24
C TRP A 84 6.07 2.46 -1.71
N PHE A 85 5.39 3.56 -2.04
CA PHE A 85 5.53 4.19 -3.35
C PHE A 85 6.98 4.57 -3.66
N LEU A 86 7.70 5.19 -2.72
CA LEU A 86 9.11 5.52 -2.89
C LEU A 86 9.98 4.28 -3.07
N LEU A 87 9.74 3.19 -2.31
CA LEU A 87 10.47 1.93 -2.50
C LEU A 87 10.25 1.33 -3.89
N ILE A 88 9.02 1.38 -4.41
CA ILE A 88 8.74 0.87 -5.75
C ILE A 88 9.41 1.76 -6.80
N LEU A 89 9.29 3.09 -6.67
CA LEU A 89 9.86 4.04 -7.60
C LEU A 89 11.39 3.92 -7.66
N PHE A 90 12.06 4.07 -6.52
CA PHE A 90 13.51 3.97 -6.45
C PHE A 90 13.99 2.54 -6.68
N GLY A 91 13.28 1.50 -6.25
CA GLY A 91 13.64 0.12 -6.63
C GLY A 91 13.54 -0.15 -8.13
N THR A 92 12.59 0.48 -8.83
CA THR A 92 12.47 0.37 -10.30
C THR A 92 13.61 1.13 -10.99
N ILE A 93 13.93 2.33 -10.52
CA ILE A 93 15.08 3.11 -11.02
C ILE A 93 16.39 2.33 -10.78
N GLU A 94 16.55 1.71 -9.61
CA GLU A 94 17.72 0.88 -9.27
C GLU A 94 17.85 -0.28 -10.24
N ALA A 95 16.78 -1.04 -10.44
CA ALA A 95 16.78 -2.19 -11.34
C ALA A 95 16.98 -1.80 -12.81
N ASP A 96 16.60 -0.59 -13.22
CA ASP A 96 16.81 -0.12 -14.60
C ASP A 96 18.23 0.42 -14.85
N ILE A 97 18.81 1.11 -13.86
CA ILE A 97 20.17 1.66 -13.96
C ILE A 97 21.24 0.57 -13.77
N PHE A 98 21.02 -0.35 -12.83
CA PHE A 98 22.03 -1.32 -12.40
C PHE A 98 21.71 -2.77 -12.82
N GLY A 99 20.53 -3.02 -13.38
CA GLY A 99 20.19 -4.33 -13.91
C GLY A 99 20.81 -4.58 -15.29
N GLU A 100 20.83 -5.85 -15.70
CA GLU A 100 21.37 -6.27 -17.00
C GLU A 100 20.56 -5.78 -18.21
N SER A 101 19.31 -5.32 -18.00
CA SER A 101 18.40 -4.89 -19.06
C SER A 101 17.50 -3.75 -18.61
N HIS A 102 17.26 -2.79 -19.51
CA HIS A 102 16.25 -1.75 -19.30
C HIS A 102 14.83 -2.33 -19.43
N LEU A 103 13.84 -1.70 -18.79
CA LEU A 103 12.42 -2.12 -18.77
C LEU A 103 12.20 -3.51 -18.15
N ASN A 104 12.82 -3.75 -17.00
CA ASN A 104 12.64 -4.97 -16.24
C ASN A 104 11.18 -5.19 -15.80
N PRO A 105 10.68 -6.44 -15.74
CA PRO A 105 9.37 -6.73 -15.18
C PRO A 105 9.30 -6.28 -13.70
N PRO A 106 8.11 -5.92 -13.17
CA PRO A 106 7.98 -5.40 -11.81
C PRO A 106 8.60 -6.30 -10.74
N SER A 107 8.55 -7.61 -10.92
CA SER A 107 9.18 -8.58 -10.01
C SER A 107 10.69 -8.40 -9.88
N ARG A 108 11.40 -8.04 -10.95
CA ARG A 108 12.84 -7.78 -10.87
C ARG A 108 13.17 -6.53 -10.06
N ALA A 109 12.34 -5.49 -10.14
CA ALA A 109 12.52 -4.29 -9.31
C ALA A 109 12.25 -4.58 -7.82
N ILE A 110 11.20 -5.36 -7.52
CA ILE A 110 10.82 -5.69 -6.15
C ILE A 110 11.81 -6.65 -5.48
N PHE A 111 12.35 -7.61 -6.23
CA PHE A 111 13.30 -8.61 -5.73
C PHE A 111 14.73 -8.34 -6.22
N PHE A 112 15.07 -7.07 -6.49
CA PHE A 112 16.35 -6.70 -7.09
C PHE A 112 17.55 -7.25 -6.33
N ARG A 113 17.51 -7.19 -4.98
CA ARG A 113 18.58 -7.67 -4.11
C ARG A 113 18.82 -9.17 -4.18
N PHE A 114 17.79 -9.96 -4.50
CA PHE A 114 17.94 -11.39 -4.71
C PHE A 114 18.72 -11.68 -6.00
N PHE A 115 18.38 -10.98 -7.09
CA PHE A 115 19.00 -11.19 -8.40
C PHE A 115 20.38 -10.52 -8.53
N ASN A 116 20.64 -9.45 -7.77
CA ASN A 116 21.90 -8.70 -7.80
C ASN A 116 22.49 -8.55 -6.38
N PRO A 117 22.95 -9.65 -5.75
CA PRO A 117 23.38 -9.64 -4.36
C PRO A 117 24.72 -8.92 -4.12
N ASP A 118 25.58 -8.84 -5.15
CA ASP A 118 26.87 -8.13 -5.10
C ASP A 118 26.73 -6.59 -5.23
N HIS A 119 25.51 -6.08 -5.47
CA HIS A 119 25.26 -4.65 -5.60
C HIS A 119 25.55 -3.89 -4.29
N GLY A 120 26.16 -2.71 -4.36
CA GLY A 120 26.47 -1.88 -3.17
C GLY A 120 27.96 -1.75 -2.85
N ARG A 121 28.85 -2.11 -3.78
CA ARG A 121 30.30 -2.09 -3.56
C ARG A 121 30.96 -0.81 -4.06
N THR A 122 30.34 -0.10 -5.00
CA THR A 122 30.83 1.20 -5.47
C THR A 122 30.22 2.35 -4.68
N LEU A 123 30.85 3.53 -4.69
CA LEU A 123 30.39 4.72 -3.95
C LEU A 123 28.95 5.14 -4.30
N PHE A 124 28.58 5.05 -5.58
CA PHE A 124 27.24 5.40 -6.03
C PHE A 124 26.21 4.37 -5.58
N GLU A 125 26.52 3.08 -5.67
CA GLU A 125 25.66 1.99 -5.19
C GLU A 125 25.50 2.03 -3.66
N SER A 126 26.55 2.40 -2.91
CA SER A 126 26.45 2.51 -1.45
C SER A 126 25.55 3.67 -1.00
N ALA A 127 25.57 4.79 -1.74
CA ALA A 127 24.65 5.90 -1.52
C ALA A 127 23.21 5.51 -1.84
N TYR A 128 23.01 4.70 -2.89
CA TYR A 128 21.70 4.17 -3.25
C TYR A 128 21.17 3.18 -2.20
N ALA A 129 22.03 2.27 -1.73
CA ALA A 129 21.70 1.34 -0.65
C ALA A 129 21.33 2.08 0.64
N PHE A 130 22.01 3.18 0.96
CA PHE A 130 21.64 4.04 2.09
C PHE A 130 20.26 4.67 1.91
N LEU A 131 19.93 5.18 0.72
CA LEU A 131 18.61 5.72 0.41
C LEU A 131 17.51 4.66 0.56
N MET A 132 17.74 3.46 0.03
CA MET A 132 16.79 2.34 0.14
C MET A 132 16.56 1.92 1.59
N ASP A 133 17.63 1.81 2.39
CA ASP A 133 17.54 1.54 3.83
C ASP A 133 16.80 2.67 4.58
N LEU A 134 17.01 3.94 4.21
CA LEU A 134 16.31 5.07 4.81
C LEU A 134 14.80 5.03 4.53
N ILE A 135 14.41 4.71 3.29
CA ILE A 135 13.01 4.56 2.91
C ILE A 135 12.39 3.34 3.63
N LEU A 136 13.12 2.23 3.71
CA LEU A 136 12.66 1.04 4.43
C LEU A 136 12.47 1.35 5.93
N ALA A 137 13.41 2.04 6.56
CA ALA A 137 13.30 2.50 7.95
C ALA A 137 12.07 3.41 8.16
N PHE A 138 11.82 4.33 7.21
CA PHE A 138 10.64 5.20 7.23
C PHE A 138 9.32 4.42 7.16
N ILE A 139 9.26 3.32 6.39
CA ILE A 139 8.08 2.46 6.36
C ILE A 139 7.94 1.65 7.64
N LEU A 140 9.03 1.10 8.14
CA LEU A 140 9.05 0.29 9.36
C LEU A 140 8.59 1.11 10.58
N SER A 141 8.94 2.39 10.67
CA SER A 141 8.42 3.27 11.73
C SER A 141 6.89 3.40 11.67
N GLY A 142 6.32 3.51 10.46
CA GLY A 142 4.88 3.47 10.21
C GLY A 142 4.23 2.16 10.60
N LEU A 143 4.86 1.04 10.24
CA LEU A 143 4.39 -0.30 10.57
C LEU A 143 4.38 -0.53 12.08
N VAL A 144 5.43 -0.12 12.79
CA VAL A 144 5.49 -0.18 14.25
C VAL A 144 4.33 0.60 14.87
N LEU A 145 4.06 1.82 14.39
CA LEU A 145 2.89 2.59 14.84
C LEU A 145 1.55 1.88 14.54
N ALA A 146 1.44 1.20 13.39
CA ALA A 146 0.24 0.45 13.01
C ALA A 146 0.02 -0.78 13.91
N ILE A 147 1.09 -1.48 14.27
CA ILE A 147 1.07 -2.60 15.21
C ILE A 147 0.68 -2.10 16.61
N ILE A 148 1.36 -1.05 17.10
CA ILE A 148 1.05 -0.44 18.41
C ILE A 148 -0.40 0.02 18.45
N LYS A 149 -0.89 0.70 17.41
CA LYS A 149 -2.30 1.13 17.29
C LYS A 149 -3.28 -0.01 17.48
N ARG A 150 -2.93 -1.23 17.05
CA ARG A 150 -3.83 -2.38 17.17
C ARG A 150 -4.00 -2.84 18.63
N PHE A 151 -2.95 -2.75 19.44
CA PHE A 151 -3.01 -3.09 20.86
C PHE A 151 -3.43 -1.90 21.73
N SER A 152 -3.07 -0.68 21.34
CA SER A 152 -3.40 0.56 22.03
C SER A 152 -3.73 1.67 21.04
N SER A 153 -5.02 1.78 20.68
CA SER A 153 -5.52 2.83 19.78
C SER A 153 -5.32 4.25 20.32
N ARG A 154 -5.15 4.38 21.64
CA ARG A 154 -4.89 5.65 22.32
C ARG A 154 -3.56 6.29 21.91
N VAL A 155 -2.55 5.49 21.55
CA VAL A 155 -1.23 6.00 21.13
C VAL A 155 -1.33 6.89 19.90
N VAL A 156 -2.22 6.53 18.98
CA VAL A 156 -2.56 7.32 17.79
C VAL A 156 -3.75 8.26 18.01
N GLY A 157 -4.15 8.51 19.26
CA GLY A 157 -5.21 9.46 19.60
C GLY A 157 -6.63 9.00 19.29
N MET A 158 -6.88 7.69 19.15
CA MET A 158 -8.21 7.13 18.85
C MET A 158 -8.88 6.53 20.09
N LYS A 159 -10.16 6.86 20.30
CA LYS A 159 -10.97 6.32 21.40
C LYS A 159 -11.72 5.05 21.00
N LYS A 160 -12.23 4.96 19.77
CA LYS A 160 -12.96 3.80 19.24
C LYS A 160 -12.31 3.27 17.97
N THR A 161 -12.43 1.97 17.72
CA THR A 161 -11.88 1.32 16.52
C THR A 161 -12.90 0.40 15.86
N THR A 162 -12.73 0.18 14.55
CA THR A 162 -13.56 -0.75 13.76
C THR A 162 -13.22 -2.20 14.09
N ARG A 163 -14.23 -3.07 14.18
CA ARG A 163 -14.00 -4.53 14.25
C ARG A 163 -13.59 -5.06 12.87
N LEU A 164 -12.58 -5.94 12.85
CA LEU A 164 -12.07 -6.56 11.62
C LEU A 164 -12.73 -7.92 11.37
N ARG A 165 -13.20 -8.12 10.14
CA ARG A 165 -13.68 -9.42 9.66
C ARG A 165 -12.50 -10.38 9.50
N MET A 166 -12.76 -11.68 9.37
CA MET A 166 -11.72 -12.69 9.22
C MET A 166 -10.81 -12.41 8.02
N LEU A 167 -11.38 -12.10 6.85
CA LEU A 167 -10.61 -11.75 5.65
C LEU A 167 -9.75 -10.48 5.85
N ASP A 168 -10.29 -9.46 6.53
CA ASP A 168 -9.51 -8.26 6.84
C ASP A 168 -8.33 -8.55 7.77
N ARG A 169 -8.44 -9.55 8.66
CA ARG A 169 -7.33 -9.97 9.54
C ARG A 169 -6.23 -10.65 8.73
N VAL A 170 -6.58 -11.54 7.80
CA VAL A 170 -5.59 -12.21 6.94
C VAL A 170 -4.88 -11.18 6.07
N ALA A 171 -5.63 -10.27 5.43
CA ALA A 171 -5.04 -9.21 4.62
C ALA A 171 -4.14 -8.28 5.44
N LEU A 172 -4.55 -7.92 6.67
CA LEU A 172 -3.73 -7.11 7.57
C LEU A 172 -2.45 -7.86 7.98
N THR A 173 -2.54 -9.14 8.32
CA THR A 173 -1.37 -9.95 8.68
C THR A 173 -0.41 -10.05 7.50
N ALA A 174 -0.91 -10.30 6.29
CA ALA A 174 -0.10 -10.28 5.08
C ALA A 174 0.60 -8.92 4.92
N LEU A 175 -0.15 -7.81 5.03
CA LEU A 175 0.40 -6.45 4.95
C LEU A 175 1.49 -6.18 6.00
N TRP A 176 1.31 -6.66 7.23
CA TRP A 176 2.29 -6.52 8.30
C TRP A 176 3.55 -7.34 8.07
N LEU A 177 3.48 -8.46 7.35
CA LEU A 177 4.62 -9.32 7.07
C LEU A 177 5.46 -8.84 5.88
N ILE A 178 4.90 -8.04 4.96
CA ILE A 178 5.60 -7.55 3.76
C ILE A 178 6.95 -6.90 4.10
N PHE A 179 6.98 -5.86 4.95
CA PHE A 179 8.21 -5.12 5.21
C PHE A 179 9.19 -5.83 6.15
N PRO A 180 8.75 -6.54 7.22
CA PRO A 180 9.66 -7.33 8.05
C PRO A 180 10.29 -8.49 7.28
N SER A 181 9.52 -9.20 6.44
CA SER A 181 10.09 -10.27 5.60
C SER A 181 11.08 -9.71 4.59
N ARG A 182 10.77 -8.57 3.95
CA ARG A 182 11.73 -7.85 3.10
C ARG A 182 13.01 -7.50 3.85
N LEU A 183 12.90 -6.84 5.01
CA LEU A 183 14.04 -6.45 5.82
C LEU A 183 14.93 -7.66 6.13
N ILE A 184 14.35 -8.76 6.59
CA ILE A 184 15.12 -9.96 6.93
C ILE A 184 15.73 -10.59 5.68
N ALA A 185 14.98 -10.71 4.58
CA ALA A 185 15.48 -11.30 3.33
C ALA A 185 16.66 -10.49 2.75
N GLU A 186 16.51 -9.17 2.68
CA GLU A 186 17.56 -8.26 2.22
C GLU A 186 18.75 -8.26 3.19
N SER A 187 18.51 -8.32 4.51
CA SER A 187 19.59 -8.37 5.51
C SER A 187 20.40 -9.66 5.45
N LEU A 188 19.74 -10.82 5.33
CA LEU A 188 20.43 -12.11 5.19
C LEU A 188 21.21 -12.18 3.87
N THR A 189 20.65 -11.63 2.79
CA THR A 189 21.36 -11.51 1.51
C THR A 189 22.58 -10.59 1.67
N SER A 190 22.41 -9.41 2.27
CA SER A 190 23.52 -8.48 2.55
C SER A 190 24.61 -9.11 3.43
N GLY A 191 24.23 -9.85 4.48
CA GLY A 191 25.16 -10.56 5.36
C GLY A 191 25.94 -11.68 4.66
N ALA A 192 25.31 -12.40 3.73
CA ALA A 192 25.96 -13.47 2.97
C ALA A 192 26.97 -12.95 1.93
N TYR A 193 26.76 -11.75 1.38
CA TYR A 193 27.58 -11.18 0.30
C TYR A 193 28.46 -10.00 0.73
N GLY A 194 28.40 -9.62 2.02
CA GLY A 194 29.16 -8.50 2.57
C GLY A 194 28.73 -7.14 2.01
N THR A 195 27.44 -6.99 1.71
CA THR A 195 26.86 -5.78 1.10
C THR A 195 25.80 -5.16 2.04
N GLY A 196 25.05 -4.17 1.58
CA GLY A 196 23.99 -3.49 2.35
C GLY A 196 24.44 -2.16 2.97
N SER A 197 23.55 -1.49 3.69
CA SER A 197 23.84 -0.21 4.34
C SER A 197 23.54 -0.27 5.86
N PHE A 198 23.23 0.87 6.47
CA PHE A 198 23.13 0.99 7.92
C PHE A 198 22.07 0.10 8.56
N LEU A 199 20.99 -0.24 7.83
CA LEU A 199 19.89 -1.05 8.34
C LEU A 199 20.07 -2.52 7.91
N THR A 200 20.07 -2.78 6.61
CA THR A 200 20.15 -4.16 6.08
C THR A 200 21.53 -4.77 6.27
N GLY A 201 22.59 -3.99 6.14
CA GLY A 201 23.97 -4.44 6.37
C GLY A 201 24.25 -4.72 7.85
N SER A 202 23.87 -3.81 8.76
CA SER A 202 24.06 -4.01 10.20
C SER A 202 23.23 -5.18 10.75
N LEU A 203 21.97 -5.31 10.34
CA LEU A 203 21.15 -6.46 10.74
C LEU A 203 21.69 -7.74 10.09
N GLY A 204 22.14 -7.67 8.84
CA GLY A 204 22.74 -8.78 8.11
C GLY A 204 23.99 -9.34 8.76
N SER A 205 24.90 -8.49 9.22
CA SER A 205 26.13 -8.90 9.92
C SER A 205 25.81 -9.58 11.26
N VAL A 206 24.83 -9.06 11.99
CA VAL A 206 24.33 -9.69 13.23
C VAL A 206 23.74 -11.06 12.93
N LEU A 207 22.83 -11.18 11.96
CA LEU A 207 22.20 -12.46 11.61
C LEU A 207 23.22 -13.49 11.11
N ALA A 208 24.18 -13.07 10.27
CA ALA A 208 25.22 -13.95 9.73
C ALA A 208 26.19 -14.46 10.81
N SER A 209 26.26 -13.82 11.98
CA SER A 209 27.11 -14.28 13.09
C SER A 209 26.61 -15.56 13.76
N PHE A 210 25.33 -15.90 13.61
CA PHE A 210 24.73 -17.08 14.24
C PHE A 210 23.82 -17.92 13.32
N LEU A 211 23.53 -17.47 12.10
CA LEU A 211 22.74 -18.21 11.11
C LEU A 211 23.51 -18.38 9.79
N PRO A 212 23.29 -19.50 9.08
CA PRO A 212 23.76 -19.65 7.70
C PRO A 212 22.98 -18.69 6.78
N ALA A 213 23.54 -17.51 6.55
CA ALA A 213 22.82 -16.37 5.98
C ALA A 213 22.29 -16.64 4.56
N LYS A 214 23.05 -17.36 3.73
CA LYS A 214 22.69 -17.66 2.34
C LYS A 214 21.48 -18.61 2.27
N GLU A 215 21.50 -19.66 3.06
CA GLU A 215 20.45 -20.68 3.14
C GLU A 215 19.19 -20.11 3.80
N ALA A 216 19.36 -19.27 4.82
CA ALA A 216 18.26 -18.64 5.52
C ALA A 216 17.55 -17.56 4.68
N ALA A 217 18.23 -16.88 3.76
CA ALA A 217 17.64 -15.81 2.95
C ALA A 217 16.46 -16.31 2.08
N TYR A 218 16.57 -17.50 1.48
CA TYR A 218 15.60 -18.00 0.50
C TYR A 218 14.18 -18.19 1.06
N PRO A 219 13.97 -18.82 2.24
CA PRO A 219 12.67 -18.84 2.89
C PRO A 219 12.04 -17.47 3.15
N PHE A 220 12.84 -16.45 3.47
CA PHE A 220 12.32 -15.09 3.71
C PHE A 220 11.93 -14.38 2.40
N TRP A 221 12.62 -14.66 1.29
CA TRP A 221 12.17 -14.22 -0.05
C TRP A 221 10.82 -14.83 -0.44
N TRP A 222 10.62 -16.12 -0.13
CA TRP A 222 9.31 -16.78 -0.26
C TRP A 222 8.25 -16.12 0.63
N LEU A 223 8.55 -15.88 1.91
CA LEU A 223 7.63 -15.23 2.83
C LEU A 223 7.24 -13.83 2.35
N TYR A 224 8.20 -13.07 1.82
CA TYR A 224 7.97 -11.75 1.26
C TYR A 224 7.03 -11.80 0.05
N SER A 225 7.32 -12.68 -0.92
CA SER A 225 6.50 -12.86 -2.10
C SER A 225 5.09 -13.37 -1.78
N LEU A 226 4.96 -14.36 -0.89
CA LEU A 226 3.67 -14.87 -0.42
C LEU A 226 2.85 -13.80 0.31
N SER A 227 3.49 -12.96 1.12
CA SER A 227 2.83 -11.85 1.82
C SER A 227 2.30 -10.82 0.84
N LEU A 228 3.08 -10.44 -0.18
CA LEU A 228 2.66 -9.55 -1.26
C LEU A 228 1.50 -10.15 -2.07
N GLY A 229 1.67 -11.39 -2.54
CA GLY A 229 0.66 -12.09 -3.35
C GLY A 229 -0.66 -12.23 -2.61
N THR A 230 -0.62 -12.68 -1.35
CA THR A 230 -1.81 -12.81 -0.49
C THR A 230 -2.48 -11.46 -0.28
N PHE A 231 -1.71 -10.41 -0.01
CA PHE A 231 -2.27 -9.07 0.18
C PHE A 231 -2.98 -8.58 -1.10
N PHE A 232 -2.36 -8.72 -2.27
CA PHE A 232 -2.97 -8.27 -3.54
C PHE A 232 -4.22 -9.06 -3.92
N VAL A 233 -4.26 -10.37 -3.66
CA VAL A 233 -5.46 -11.19 -3.90
C VAL A 233 -6.61 -10.82 -2.95
N LEU A 234 -6.31 -10.49 -1.70
CA LEU A 234 -7.33 -10.13 -0.70
C LEU A 234 -7.71 -8.65 -0.72
N LEU A 235 -6.89 -7.77 -1.29
CA LEU A 235 -7.14 -6.33 -1.39
C LEU A 235 -8.55 -5.99 -1.88
N PRO A 236 -9.06 -6.55 -3.01
CA PRO A 236 -10.37 -6.16 -3.54
C PRO A 236 -11.54 -6.74 -2.73
N LEU A 237 -11.30 -7.77 -1.92
CA LEU A 237 -12.29 -8.47 -1.11
C LEU A 237 -12.42 -7.90 0.32
N THR A 238 -11.58 -6.93 0.67
CA THR A 238 -11.45 -6.39 2.02
C THR A 238 -11.61 -4.87 2.03
N ARG A 239 -11.52 -4.26 3.21
CA ARG A 239 -11.47 -2.80 3.37
C ARG A 239 -10.34 -2.10 2.60
N TYR A 240 -9.33 -2.84 2.13
CA TYR A 240 -8.20 -2.29 1.37
C TYR A 240 -8.56 -1.94 -0.08
N MET A 241 -9.75 -2.32 -0.55
CA MET A 241 -10.30 -1.85 -1.83
C MET A 241 -10.37 -0.32 -1.91
N HIS A 242 -10.38 0.38 -0.77
CA HIS A 242 -10.31 1.85 -0.76
C HIS A 242 -9.10 2.41 -1.50
N ILE A 243 -7.98 1.68 -1.54
CA ILE A 243 -6.73 2.14 -2.16
C ILE A 243 -6.99 2.47 -3.63
N PRO A 244 -7.37 1.53 -4.53
CA PRO A 244 -7.64 1.85 -5.92
C PRO A 244 -8.91 2.70 -6.12
N THR A 245 -9.93 2.56 -5.27
CA THR A 245 -11.19 3.27 -5.49
C THR A 245 -11.13 4.74 -5.11
N GLU A 246 -10.27 5.12 -4.15
CA GLU A 246 -10.06 6.52 -3.79
C GLU A 246 -9.49 7.32 -4.97
N LEU A 247 -8.57 6.73 -5.75
CA LEU A 247 -8.06 7.34 -6.98
C LEU A 247 -9.19 7.60 -7.97
N PHE A 248 -10.04 6.61 -8.18
CA PHE A 248 -11.20 6.73 -9.07
C PHE A 248 -12.19 7.78 -8.55
N LEU A 249 -12.45 7.81 -7.25
CA LEU A 249 -13.37 8.76 -6.62
C LEU A 249 -12.89 10.20 -6.76
N ILE A 250 -11.60 10.46 -6.51
CA ILE A 250 -11.00 11.79 -6.69
C ILE A 250 -11.17 12.24 -8.14
N PHE A 251 -10.93 11.34 -9.09
CA PHE A 251 -11.10 11.65 -10.51
C PHE A 251 -12.55 11.96 -10.89
N MET A 252 -13.52 11.18 -10.38
CA MET A 252 -14.95 11.45 -10.59
C MET A 252 -15.37 12.80 -10.00
N ARG A 253 -14.91 13.12 -8.79
CA ARG A 253 -15.23 14.39 -8.10
C ARG A 253 -14.70 15.61 -8.85
N ASN A 254 -13.44 15.57 -9.28
CA ASN A 254 -12.83 16.68 -10.03
C ASN A 254 -13.38 16.79 -11.45
N SER A 255 -13.95 15.70 -11.99
CA SER A 255 -14.72 15.72 -13.24
C SER A 255 -16.15 16.27 -13.05
N GLY A 256 -16.55 16.65 -11.83
CA GLY A 256 -17.84 17.28 -11.53
C GLY A 256 -19.00 16.30 -11.29
N ILE A 257 -18.72 15.02 -11.10
CA ILE A 257 -19.73 14.03 -10.72
C ILE A 257 -20.04 14.19 -9.23
N LYS A 258 -21.33 14.20 -8.87
CA LYS A 258 -21.82 14.36 -7.50
C LYS A 258 -22.80 13.25 -7.15
N THR A 259 -22.97 12.99 -5.86
CA THR A 259 -24.00 12.08 -5.36
C THR A 259 -25.37 12.64 -5.72
N GLY A 260 -26.17 11.85 -6.44
CA GLY A 260 -27.58 12.16 -6.72
C GLY A 260 -28.51 11.59 -5.64
N ASP A 261 -29.81 11.83 -5.80
CA ASP A 261 -30.84 11.45 -4.82
C ASP A 261 -31.03 9.93 -4.68
N ARG A 262 -30.60 9.16 -5.68
CA ARG A 262 -30.66 7.69 -5.69
C ARG A 262 -29.27 7.10 -5.61
N ALA A 263 -29.16 5.94 -4.96
CA ALA A 263 -27.93 5.17 -4.99
C ALA A 263 -27.58 4.78 -6.42
N GLY A 264 -26.40 5.20 -6.86
CA GLY A 264 -25.82 4.83 -8.14
C GLY A 264 -24.34 4.50 -8.00
N THR A 265 -23.66 4.35 -9.14
CA THR A 265 -22.23 4.00 -9.20
C THR A 265 -21.36 4.93 -8.36
N PHE A 266 -21.63 6.24 -8.37
CA PHE A 266 -20.84 7.19 -7.57
C PHE A 266 -20.93 6.88 -6.07
N SER A 267 -22.13 6.62 -5.54
CA SER A 267 -22.33 6.24 -4.14
C SER A 267 -21.65 4.91 -3.80
N GLU A 268 -21.64 3.96 -4.73
CA GLU A 268 -20.95 2.67 -4.55
C GLU A 268 -19.42 2.86 -4.45
N VAL A 269 -18.85 3.68 -5.33
CA VAL A 269 -17.42 4.06 -5.31
C VAL A 269 -17.07 4.79 -4.00
N GLU A 270 -17.95 5.69 -3.53
CA GLU A 270 -17.76 6.38 -2.24
C GLU A 270 -17.70 5.40 -1.05
N VAL A 271 -18.56 4.39 -1.04
CA VAL A 271 -18.55 3.35 0.01
C VAL A 271 -17.26 2.53 -0.05
N HIS A 272 -16.84 2.08 -1.23
CA HIS A 272 -15.60 1.31 -1.37
C HIS A 272 -14.34 2.12 -1.06
N SER A 273 -14.37 3.44 -1.28
CA SER A 273 -13.27 4.36 -0.96
C SER A 273 -13.12 4.66 0.54
N CYS A 274 -14.01 4.13 1.38
CA CYS A 274 -13.87 4.30 2.82
C CYS A 274 -12.80 3.35 3.38
N SER A 275 -11.67 3.92 3.80
CA SER A 275 -10.55 3.18 4.39
C SER A 275 -10.84 2.50 5.73
N SER A 276 -12.03 2.68 6.30
CA SER A 276 -12.43 2.17 7.61
C SER A 276 -11.49 2.54 8.75
N CYS A 277 -10.72 3.63 8.62
CA CYS A 277 -9.63 3.97 9.54
C CYS A 277 -10.10 4.29 10.97
N GLY A 278 -11.39 4.60 11.14
CA GLY A 278 -12.05 4.85 12.43
C GLY A 278 -12.04 6.31 12.88
N MET A 279 -11.29 7.21 12.21
CA MET A 279 -11.26 8.66 12.53
C MET A 279 -12.66 9.28 12.60
N CYS A 280 -13.55 8.88 11.71
CA CYS A 280 -14.91 9.42 11.64
C CYS A 280 -15.82 8.94 12.79
N ILE A 281 -15.49 7.83 13.46
CA ILE A 281 -16.33 7.25 14.53
C ILE A 281 -16.29 8.15 15.75
N ASP A 282 -15.12 8.67 16.10
CA ASP A 282 -14.91 9.50 17.28
C ASP A 282 -15.61 10.87 17.17
N GLN A 283 -15.93 11.32 15.95
CA GLN A 283 -16.55 12.63 15.67
C GLN A 283 -18.05 12.53 15.31
N CYS A 284 -18.58 11.32 15.14
CA CYS A 284 -19.94 11.12 14.65
C CYS A 284 -20.97 11.26 15.79
N GLN A 285 -21.77 12.33 15.75
CA GLN A 285 -22.85 12.57 16.72
C GLN A 285 -23.91 11.46 16.71
N LEU A 286 -24.25 10.92 15.53
CA LEU A 286 -25.18 9.79 15.39
C LEU A 286 -24.71 8.54 16.15
N ASN A 287 -23.39 8.28 16.21
CA ASN A 287 -22.86 7.17 16.99
C ASN A 287 -23.05 7.36 18.50
N PHE A 288 -23.02 8.62 18.97
CA PHE A 288 -23.28 8.94 20.36
C PHE A 288 -24.77 8.74 20.70
N SER A 289 -25.66 9.23 19.83
CA SER A 289 -27.12 9.13 20.04
C SER A 289 -27.67 7.71 19.84
N ALA A 290 -27.13 6.93 18.90
CA ALA A 290 -27.63 5.59 18.56
C ALA A 290 -26.89 4.45 19.29
N GLY A 291 -25.86 4.75 20.10
CA GLY A 291 -25.02 3.74 20.75
C GLY A 291 -24.18 2.88 19.79
N ILE A 292 -24.14 3.20 18.51
CA ILE A 292 -23.40 2.46 17.47
C ILE A 292 -21.93 2.86 17.54
N ASN A 293 -21.10 2.02 18.16
CA ASN A 293 -19.70 2.34 18.41
C ASN A 293 -18.71 1.66 17.45
N THR A 294 -19.21 0.84 16.53
CA THR A 294 -18.40 -0.12 15.75
C THR A 294 -18.55 0.03 14.23
N ILE A 295 -19.59 0.73 13.76
CA ILE A 295 -19.91 0.94 12.35
C ILE A 295 -19.68 2.42 12.01
N GLN A 296 -19.13 2.70 10.84
CA GLN A 296 -18.97 4.09 10.38
C GLN A 296 -20.25 4.55 9.68
N ALA A 297 -20.56 5.86 9.78
CA ALA A 297 -21.75 6.46 9.17
C ALA A 297 -21.91 6.11 7.67
N THR A 298 -20.81 6.02 6.91
CA THR A 298 -20.85 5.63 5.49
C THR A 298 -21.34 4.20 5.26
N TYR A 299 -21.09 3.28 6.20
CA TYR A 299 -21.56 1.90 6.15
C TYR A 299 -22.95 1.71 6.79
N LEU A 300 -23.44 2.68 7.56
CA LEU A 300 -24.81 2.65 8.10
C LEU A 300 -25.83 2.55 6.97
N MET A 301 -25.65 3.32 5.89
CA MET A 301 -26.52 3.28 4.71
C MET A 301 -26.50 1.93 3.97
N LYS A 302 -25.48 1.09 4.20
CA LYS A 302 -25.40 -0.27 3.67
C LYS A 302 -26.00 -1.30 4.63
N ALA A 303 -26.02 -1.02 5.94
CA ALA A 303 -26.59 -1.89 6.95
C ALA A 303 -28.11 -1.71 7.12
N VAL A 304 -28.64 -0.54 6.74
CA VAL A 304 -30.09 -0.23 6.76
C VAL A 304 -30.78 -0.65 5.44
N ARG A 305 -30.02 -1.15 4.46
CA ARG A 305 -30.54 -1.79 3.24
C ARG A 305 -30.51 -3.30 3.38
#